data_AF-A0A1L8XS21-F1
#
_entry.id   AF-A0A1L8XS21-F1
#
_cell.length_a   1.000
_cell.length_b   1.000
_cell.length_c   1.000
_cell.angle_alpha   90.00
_cell.angle_beta   90.00
_cell.angle_gamma   90.00
#
_symmetry.space_group_name_H-M   'P 1'
#
loop_
_entity.id
_entity.type
_entity.pdbx_description
1 polymer ?
#
loop_
_entity_poly.entity_id
_entity_poly.type
_entity_poly.pdbx_seq_one_letter_code
_entity_poly.pdbx_strand_id
1 'polypeptide(L)'
;MGMGSKEKGDKFEIVIEKLYNLISENERIEANVSRDVHLIGDDGTDNQFDIVYEYEHFGINYRVAIECKNWKNPINVINLRDFSYKLDRVGNINGIFISAESSFQDGGKKVAAWQGINLIKYDDFNRFISGQNEDYLLPDYTTIGDPFWMIMNRNGKNTLEKNSYLNCVYIFESRFFANDFYEKCLEKDDKFKVVGVSQKHLRELRFLVQKNRVKVKMFNAFAREYDELNFHFWDLNEDDLAAYLR
;
A
#
# COMPACT_ATOMS: atom_id res chain seq x y z
N MET A 1 -2.17 -33.31 -3.49
CA MET A 1 -2.46 -33.07 -4.93
C MET A 1 -2.10 -31.62 -5.22
N GLY A 2 -1.30 -31.36 -6.26
CA GLY A 2 -0.96 -29.98 -6.64
C GLY A 2 -2.18 -29.25 -7.22
N MET A 3 -2.34 -27.96 -6.91
CA MET A 3 -3.41 -27.13 -7.50
C MET A 3 -3.38 -27.16 -9.03
N GLY A 4 -4.55 -27.21 -9.65
CA GLY A 4 -4.71 -27.12 -11.10
C GLY A 4 -4.38 -25.73 -11.65
N SER A 5 -4.10 -25.63 -12.96
CA SER A 5 -3.68 -24.36 -13.59
C SER A 5 -4.74 -23.26 -13.50
N LYS A 6 -6.03 -23.61 -13.60
CA LYS A 6 -7.13 -22.65 -13.50
C LYS A 6 -7.23 -22.06 -12.09
N GLU A 7 -7.24 -22.93 -11.08
CA GLU A 7 -7.29 -22.52 -9.67
C GLU A 7 -6.10 -21.61 -9.26
N LYS A 8 -4.94 -21.79 -9.89
CA LYS A 8 -3.78 -20.89 -9.71
C LYS A 8 -3.96 -19.52 -10.35
N GLY A 9 -4.64 -19.45 -11.49
CA GLY A 9 -5.01 -18.20 -12.15
C GLY A 9 -5.99 -17.43 -11.28
N ASP A 10 -7.13 -18.06 -10.94
CA ASP A 10 -8.20 -17.45 -10.14
C ASP A 10 -7.68 -16.88 -8.80
N LYS A 11 -6.80 -17.62 -8.08
CA LYS A 11 -6.21 -17.13 -6.84
C LYS A 11 -5.28 -15.93 -7.05
N PHE A 12 -4.56 -15.90 -8.17
CA PHE A 12 -3.69 -14.78 -8.48
C PHE A 12 -4.50 -13.52 -8.81
N GLU A 13 -5.57 -13.66 -9.58
CA GLU A 13 -6.51 -12.56 -9.86
C GLU A 13 -7.13 -12.00 -8.58
N ILE A 14 -7.56 -12.86 -7.64
CA ILE A 14 -8.06 -12.42 -6.32
C ILE A 14 -7.00 -11.60 -5.56
N VAL A 15 -5.72 -11.98 -5.65
CA VAL A 15 -4.64 -11.23 -5.00
C VAL A 15 -4.47 -9.85 -5.65
N ILE A 16 -4.46 -9.77 -6.99
CA ILE A 16 -4.33 -8.51 -7.71
C ILE A 16 -5.53 -7.59 -7.44
N GLU A 17 -6.76 -8.11 -7.48
CA GLU A 17 -7.97 -7.37 -7.12
C GLU A 17 -7.87 -6.74 -5.73
N LYS A 18 -7.43 -7.52 -4.72
CA LYS A 18 -7.24 -7.01 -3.36
C LYS A 18 -6.19 -5.90 -3.28
N LEU A 19 -5.10 -6.02 -4.06
CA LEU A 19 -4.07 -4.98 -4.10
C LEU A 19 -4.58 -3.70 -4.76
N TYR A 20 -5.36 -3.78 -5.84
CA TYR A 20 -5.94 -2.58 -6.47
C TYR A 20 -7.00 -1.90 -5.60
N ASN A 21 -7.79 -2.68 -4.84
CA ASN A 21 -8.66 -2.12 -3.81
C ASN A 21 -7.85 -1.37 -2.74
N LEU A 22 -6.78 -1.98 -2.21
CA LEU A 22 -5.90 -1.35 -1.23
C LEU A 22 -5.26 -0.05 -1.77
N ILE A 23 -4.80 -0.06 -3.03
CA ILE A 23 -4.27 1.14 -3.68
C ILE A 23 -5.30 2.26 -3.69
N SER A 24 -6.54 1.94 -4.06
CA SER A 24 -7.63 2.92 -4.15
C SER A 24 -7.95 3.53 -2.80
N GLU A 25 -8.02 2.70 -1.76
CA GLU A 25 -8.20 3.15 -0.37
C GLU A 25 -7.06 4.08 0.07
N ASN A 26 -5.81 3.69 -0.20
CA ASN A 26 -4.62 4.44 0.18
C ASN A 26 -4.53 5.81 -0.50
N GLU A 27 -4.85 5.84 -1.80
CA GLU A 27 -4.85 7.03 -2.64
C GLU A 27 -6.16 7.84 -2.55
N ARG A 28 -7.16 7.35 -1.79
CA ARG A 28 -8.51 7.94 -1.67
C ARG A 28 -9.19 8.13 -3.03
N ILE A 29 -8.98 7.17 -3.93
CA ILE A 29 -9.64 7.10 -5.22
C ILE A 29 -10.91 6.27 -5.03
N GLU A 30 -12.06 6.84 -5.39
CA GLU A 30 -13.32 6.10 -5.46
C GLU A 30 -13.33 5.28 -6.75
N ALA A 31 -12.69 4.11 -6.68
CA ALA A 31 -12.55 3.19 -7.81
C ALA A 31 -13.42 1.95 -7.65
N ASN A 32 -13.95 1.47 -8.78
CA ASN A 32 -14.56 0.17 -8.92
C ASN A 32 -13.51 -0.83 -9.42
N VAL A 33 -13.30 -1.91 -8.67
CA VAL A 33 -12.40 -3.01 -9.05
C VAL A 33 -13.24 -4.26 -9.23
N SER A 34 -13.37 -4.74 -10.47
CA SER A 34 -14.21 -5.88 -10.82
C SER A 34 -13.37 -6.99 -11.46
N ARG A 35 -13.62 -8.24 -11.08
CA ARG A 35 -13.03 -9.44 -11.70
C ARG A 35 -13.96 -10.07 -12.74
N ASP A 36 -13.37 -10.82 -13.67
CA ASP A 36 -14.09 -11.61 -14.69
C ASP A 36 -15.07 -10.74 -15.50
N VAL A 37 -14.53 -9.66 -16.09
CA VAL A 37 -15.33 -8.61 -16.72
C VAL A 37 -15.41 -8.84 -18.22
N HIS A 38 -16.64 -8.91 -18.72
CA HIS A 38 -16.94 -9.05 -20.15
C HIS A 38 -17.35 -7.70 -20.74
N LEU A 39 -16.61 -7.23 -21.74
CA LEU A 39 -16.88 -5.98 -22.46
C LEU A 39 -17.05 -6.24 -23.95
N ILE A 40 -18.07 -5.62 -24.55
CA ILE A 40 -18.37 -5.78 -25.97
C ILE A 40 -17.51 -4.82 -26.79
N GLY A 41 -16.79 -5.35 -27.78
CA GLY A 41 -15.99 -4.57 -28.72
C GLY A 41 -16.83 -3.89 -29.80
N ASP A 42 -16.22 -2.93 -30.49
CA ASP A 42 -16.81 -2.23 -31.64
C ASP A 42 -17.18 -3.17 -32.81
N ASP A 43 -16.54 -4.34 -32.87
CA ASP A 43 -16.78 -5.43 -33.81
C ASP A 43 -17.84 -6.45 -33.32
N GLY A 44 -18.44 -6.21 -32.16
CA GLY A 44 -19.44 -7.09 -31.53
C GLY A 44 -18.84 -8.31 -30.83
N THR A 45 -17.52 -8.41 -30.71
CA THR A 45 -16.87 -9.50 -29.97
C THR A 45 -17.04 -9.33 -28.46
N ASP A 46 -17.24 -10.44 -27.76
CA ASP A 46 -17.23 -10.49 -26.30
C ASP A 46 -15.79 -10.65 -25.80
N ASN A 47 -15.28 -9.65 -25.10
CA ASN A 47 -13.89 -9.59 -24.65
C ASN A 47 -13.85 -9.70 -23.12
N GLN A 48 -13.37 -10.84 -22.63
CA GLN A 48 -13.15 -11.09 -21.21
C GLN A 48 -11.80 -10.51 -20.75
N PHE A 49 -11.83 -9.80 -19.62
CA PHE A 49 -10.67 -9.31 -18.89
C PHE A 49 -10.66 -9.85 -17.46
N ASP A 50 -9.49 -10.22 -16.96
CA ASP A 50 -9.36 -10.81 -15.64
C ASP A 50 -9.79 -9.82 -14.54
N ILE A 51 -9.33 -8.56 -14.64
CA ILE A 51 -9.76 -7.44 -13.78
C ILE A 51 -9.96 -6.17 -14.61
N VAL A 52 -10.96 -5.37 -14.27
CA VAL A 52 -11.10 -3.97 -14.73
C VAL A 52 -11.15 -3.03 -13.53
N TYR A 53 -10.30 -2.01 -13.59
CA TYR A 53 -10.16 -0.93 -12.62
C TYR A 53 -10.70 0.37 -13.21
N GLU A 54 -11.75 0.93 -12.62
CA GLU A 54 -12.43 2.12 -13.15
C GLU A 54 -12.60 3.19 -12.07
N TYR A 55 -12.34 4.45 -12.42
CA TYR A 55 -12.64 5.59 -11.55
C TYR A 55 -12.91 6.83 -12.40
N GLU A 56 -13.58 7.81 -11.80
CA GLU A 56 -13.87 9.10 -12.41
C GLU A 56 -12.92 10.18 -11.86
N HIS A 57 -12.39 11.01 -12.75
CA HIS A 57 -11.68 12.23 -12.35
C HIS A 57 -11.92 13.36 -13.35
N PHE A 58 -12.42 14.51 -12.87
CA PHE A 58 -12.77 15.70 -13.68
C PHE A 58 -13.77 15.45 -14.82
N GLY A 59 -14.78 14.62 -14.59
CA GLY A 59 -15.80 14.20 -15.55
C GLY A 59 -15.32 13.14 -16.55
N ILE A 60 -14.11 12.60 -16.37
CA ILE A 60 -13.50 11.62 -17.27
C ILE A 60 -13.45 10.26 -16.57
N ASN A 61 -14.03 9.24 -17.20
CA ASN A 61 -13.92 7.86 -16.73
C ASN A 61 -12.61 7.24 -17.21
N TYR A 62 -11.73 6.95 -16.25
CA TYR A 62 -10.49 6.25 -16.48
C TYR A 62 -10.71 4.75 -16.27
N ARG A 63 -10.41 3.96 -17.29
CA ARG A 63 -10.56 2.50 -17.26
C ARG A 63 -9.24 1.83 -17.55
N VAL A 64 -8.91 0.82 -16.77
CA VAL A 64 -7.71 0.01 -16.93
C VAL A 64 -8.11 -1.47 -16.87
N ALA A 65 -7.93 -2.18 -17.97
CA ALA A 65 -8.00 -3.64 -17.98
C ALA A 65 -6.65 -4.23 -17.54
N ILE A 66 -6.71 -5.26 -16.72
CA ILE A 66 -5.55 -5.94 -16.16
C ILE A 66 -5.66 -7.42 -16.50
N GLU A 67 -4.69 -7.93 -17.24
CA GLU A 67 -4.55 -9.35 -17.56
C GLU A 67 -3.49 -9.97 -16.64
N CYS A 68 -3.82 -11.10 -16.00
CA CYS A 68 -3.03 -11.81 -15.02
C CYS A 68 -2.54 -13.15 -15.58
N LYS A 69 -1.25 -13.46 -15.42
CA LYS A 69 -0.70 -14.78 -15.74
C LYS A 69 0.16 -15.34 -14.62
N ASN A 70 -0.22 -16.52 -14.13
CA ASN A 70 0.49 -17.26 -13.09
C ASN A 70 1.02 -18.60 -13.62
N TRP A 71 1.91 -18.53 -14.62
CA TRP A 71 2.56 -19.70 -15.22
C TRP A 71 4.06 -19.66 -14.96
N LYS A 72 4.73 -20.80 -15.17
CA LYS A 72 6.21 -20.90 -15.11
C LYS A 72 6.90 -20.65 -16.45
N ASN A 73 6.16 -20.82 -17.55
CA ASN A 73 6.70 -20.68 -18.90
C ASN A 73 6.65 -19.22 -19.35
N PRO A 74 7.69 -18.71 -20.04
CA PRO A 74 7.71 -17.34 -20.53
C PRO A 74 6.45 -16.97 -21.31
N ILE A 75 5.93 -15.77 -21.04
CA ILE A 75 4.74 -15.24 -21.71
C ILE A 75 5.12 -14.98 -23.18
N ASN A 76 4.43 -15.68 -24.06
CA ASN A 76 4.67 -15.60 -25.50
C ASN A 76 4.01 -14.36 -26.13
N VAL A 77 4.38 -14.08 -27.37
CA VAL A 77 3.84 -12.94 -28.15
C VAL A 77 2.33 -13.06 -28.40
N ILE A 78 1.78 -14.28 -28.45
CA ILE A 78 0.37 -14.53 -28.75
C ILE A 78 -0.52 -13.97 -27.64
N ASN A 79 -0.18 -14.22 -26.37
CA ASN A 79 -0.94 -13.70 -25.23
C ASN A 79 -1.04 -12.17 -25.25
N LEU A 80 0.05 -11.47 -25.59
CA LEU A 80 0.06 -10.01 -25.64
C LEU A 80 -0.68 -9.45 -26.86
N ARG A 81 -0.66 -10.18 -27.99
CA ARG A 81 -1.45 -9.82 -29.18
C ARG A 81 -2.94 -9.98 -28.93
N ASP A 82 -3.32 -11.07 -28.26
CA ASP A 82 -4.72 -11.32 -27.86
C ASP A 82 -5.21 -10.21 -26.92
N PHE A 83 -4.45 -9.90 -25.87
CA PHE A 83 -4.80 -8.80 -24.98
C PHE A 83 -4.85 -7.44 -25.68
N SER A 84 -3.88 -7.14 -26.54
CA SER A 84 -3.88 -5.93 -27.37
C SER A 84 -5.12 -5.84 -28.27
N TYR A 85 -5.53 -6.95 -28.88
CA TYR A 85 -6.74 -7.00 -29.69
C TYR A 85 -7.97 -6.64 -28.86
N LYS A 86 -8.15 -7.26 -27.68
CA LYS A 86 -9.28 -6.96 -26.77
C LYS A 86 -9.35 -5.47 -26.41
N LEU A 87 -8.22 -4.87 -26.04
CA LEU A 87 -8.13 -3.45 -25.69
C LEU A 87 -8.53 -2.53 -26.85
N ASP A 88 -8.02 -2.83 -28.05
CA ASP A 88 -8.26 -2.06 -29.27
C ASP A 88 -9.74 -2.13 -29.70
N ARG A 89 -10.36 -3.31 -29.62
CA ARG A 89 -11.80 -3.47 -29.94
C ARG A 89 -12.72 -2.78 -28.93
N VAL A 90 -12.38 -2.82 -27.63
CA VAL A 90 -13.20 -2.19 -26.58
C VAL A 90 -13.04 -0.66 -26.57
N GLY A 91 -11.82 -0.17 -26.82
CA GLY A 91 -11.52 1.27 -26.88
C GLY A 91 -11.65 1.99 -25.52
N ASN A 92 -11.06 3.19 -25.43
CA ASN A 92 -11.06 4.02 -24.21
C ASN A 92 -10.77 3.22 -22.92
N ILE A 93 -9.79 2.32 -22.98
CA ILE A 93 -9.35 1.48 -21.87
C ILE A 93 -7.84 1.26 -21.99
N ASN A 94 -7.13 1.42 -20.89
CA ASN A 94 -5.68 1.17 -20.84
C ASN A 94 -5.38 -0.28 -20.46
N GLY A 95 -4.20 -0.78 -20.83
CA GLY A 95 -3.80 -2.17 -20.57
C GLY A 95 -2.66 -2.29 -19.57
N ILE A 96 -2.82 -3.16 -18.59
CA ILE A 96 -1.73 -3.67 -17.73
C ILE A 96 -1.69 -5.19 -17.85
N PHE A 97 -0.49 -5.75 -17.99
CA PHE A 97 -0.27 -7.19 -18.01
C PHE A 97 0.64 -7.57 -16.84
N ILE A 98 0.09 -8.32 -15.88
CA ILE A 98 0.79 -8.74 -14.66
C ILE A 98 1.15 -10.21 -14.72
N SER A 99 2.44 -10.49 -14.58
CA SER A 99 2.99 -11.84 -14.48
C SER A 99 3.34 -12.15 -13.03
N ALA A 100 2.90 -13.30 -12.51
CA ALA A 100 3.27 -13.73 -11.17
C ALA A 100 4.77 -14.07 -11.09
N GLU A 101 5.25 -14.92 -12.00
CA GLU A 101 6.65 -15.42 -12.00
C GLU A 101 7.32 -15.32 -13.38
N SER A 102 6.54 -15.41 -14.46
CA SER A 102 7.05 -15.57 -15.83
C SER A 102 7.75 -14.33 -16.38
N SER A 103 8.80 -14.56 -17.16
CA SER A 103 9.41 -13.52 -18.00
C SER A 103 8.60 -13.27 -19.26
N PHE A 104 8.74 -12.08 -19.84
CA PHE A 104 8.15 -11.72 -21.11
C PHE A 104 9.14 -11.96 -22.25
N GLN A 105 8.71 -12.64 -23.32
CA GLN A 105 9.51 -12.79 -24.54
C GLN A 105 9.63 -11.44 -25.27
N ASP A 106 10.71 -11.26 -26.04
CA ASP A 106 11.00 -9.98 -26.72
C ASP A 106 9.92 -9.58 -27.73
N GLY A 107 9.30 -10.56 -28.40
CA GLY A 107 8.15 -10.31 -29.26
C GLY A 107 6.97 -9.70 -28.48
N GLY A 108 6.67 -10.23 -27.30
CA GLY A 108 5.61 -9.71 -26.42
C GLY A 108 5.93 -8.30 -25.89
N LYS A 109 7.18 -8.05 -25.48
CA LYS A 109 7.63 -6.70 -25.06
C LYS A 109 7.45 -5.66 -26.17
N LYS A 110 7.78 -6.02 -27.43
CA LYS A 110 7.60 -5.12 -28.58
C LYS A 110 6.12 -4.79 -28.83
N VAL A 111 5.24 -5.78 -28.73
CA VAL A 111 3.78 -5.57 -28.84
C VAL A 111 3.31 -4.63 -27.74
N ALA A 112 3.69 -4.91 -26.50
CA ALA A 112 3.30 -4.09 -25.35
C ALA A 112 3.75 -2.64 -25.48
N ALA A 113 5.01 -2.41 -25.86
CA ALA A 113 5.55 -1.07 -26.07
C ALA A 113 4.83 -0.31 -27.20
N TRP A 114 4.51 -0.97 -28.31
CA TRP A 114 3.81 -0.35 -29.43
C TRP A 114 2.35 0.01 -29.09
N GLN A 115 1.72 -0.76 -28.21
CA GLN A 115 0.30 -0.65 -27.84
C GLN A 115 0.08 0.10 -26.52
N GLY A 116 1.14 0.56 -25.85
CA GLY A 116 1.03 1.23 -24.56
C GLY A 116 0.59 0.31 -23.41
N ILE A 117 0.83 -1.00 -23.52
CA ILE A 117 0.52 -1.97 -22.47
C ILE A 117 1.67 -1.99 -21.46
N ASN A 118 1.36 -1.77 -20.18
CA ASN A 118 2.35 -1.84 -19.11
C ASN A 118 2.58 -3.29 -18.69
N LEU A 119 3.82 -3.75 -18.79
CA LEU A 119 4.22 -5.09 -18.35
C LEU A 119 4.77 -5.02 -16.93
N ILE A 120 4.18 -5.78 -16.01
CA ILE A 120 4.54 -5.74 -14.59
C ILE A 120 4.79 -7.16 -14.09
N LYS A 121 5.85 -7.35 -13.29
CA LYS A 121 6.03 -8.56 -12.48
C LYS A 121 5.43 -8.34 -11.11
N TYR A 122 4.78 -9.37 -10.56
CA TYR A 122 4.16 -9.30 -9.25
C TYR A 122 5.13 -8.88 -8.15
N ASP A 123 6.37 -9.39 -8.14
CA ASP A 123 7.36 -9.00 -7.14
C ASP A 123 7.69 -7.50 -7.19
N ASP A 124 7.79 -6.92 -8.39
CA ASP A 124 8.02 -5.49 -8.57
C ASP A 124 6.79 -4.67 -8.17
N PHE A 125 5.60 -5.13 -8.54
CA PHE A 125 4.34 -4.52 -8.15
C PHE A 125 4.17 -4.51 -6.63
N ASN A 126 4.34 -5.67 -6.00
CA ASN A 126 4.19 -5.86 -4.56
C ASN A 126 5.23 -5.03 -3.79
N ARG A 127 6.46 -4.93 -4.29
CA ARG A 127 7.49 -4.05 -3.72
C ARG A 127 7.11 -2.57 -3.85
N PHE A 128 6.56 -2.15 -4.99
CA PHE A 128 6.07 -0.78 -5.17
C PHE A 128 4.96 -0.45 -4.17
N ILE A 129 3.95 -1.32 -4.02
CA ILE A 129 2.85 -1.12 -3.05
C ILE A 129 3.36 -1.16 -1.61
N SER A 130 4.26 -2.09 -1.29
CA SER A 130 4.85 -2.18 0.04
C SER A 130 5.72 -0.96 0.38
N GLY A 131 6.36 -0.34 -0.62
CA GLY A 131 7.13 0.89 -0.45
C GLY A 131 6.26 2.14 -0.29
N GLN A 132 5.13 2.23 -0.99
CA GLN A 132 4.15 3.31 -0.80
C GLN A 132 3.56 3.32 0.62
N ASN A 133 3.31 2.15 1.21
CA ASN A 133 2.88 2.04 2.61
C ASN A 133 3.92 2.62 3.60
N GLU A 134 5.21 2.60 3.24
CA GLU A 134 6.25 3.20 4.08
C GLU A 134 6.23 4.74 4.00
N ASP A 135 5.96 5.38 2.85
CA ASP A 135 5.95 6.85 2.79
C ASP A 135 4.80 7.51 3.58
N TYR A 136 3.69 6.79 3.79
CA TYR A 136 2.52 7.30 4.53
C TYR A 136 2.72 7.44 6.04
N LEU A 137 3.81 6.91 6.58
CA LEU A 137 4.16 7.06 7.99
C LEU A 137 4.95 8.34 8.29
N LEU A 138 5.14 9.26 7.35
CA LEU A 138 5.97 10.46 7.58
C LEU A 138 5.14 11.68 7.99
N PRO A 139 4.82 11.88 9.28
CA PRO A 139 4.31 13.15 9.75
C PRO A 139 5.35 14.25 9.54
N ASP A 140 4.91 15.40 9.07
CA ASP A 140 5.72 16.60 9.09
C ASP A 140 5.40 17.48 10.32
N TYR A 141 6.05 18.63 10.40
CA TYR A 141 5.85 19.56 11.51
C TYR A 141 4.52 20.31 11.48
N THR A 142 3.75 20.21 10.38
CA THR A 142 2.42 20.79 10.23
C THR A 142 1.31 19.79 10.56
N THR A 143 1.66 18.50 10.67
CA THR A 143 0.71 17.42 10.97
C THR A 143 0.04 17.64 12.33
N ILE A 144 -1.29 17.64 12.32
CA ILE A 144 -2.14 17.80 13.49
C ILE A 144 -2.28 16.44 14.21
N GLY A 145 -2.01 16.42 15.51
CA GLY A 145 -2.04 15.20 16.33
C GLY A 145 -3.43 14.82 16.83
N ASP A 146 -4.29 14.33 15.94
CA ASP A 146 -5.62 13.81 16.27
C ASP A 146 -5.66 12.27 16.17
N PRO A 147 -5.52 11.51 17.28
CA PRO A 147 -5.54 11.92 18.69
C PRO A 147 -4.15 11.96 19.36
N PHE A 148 -3.07 11.61 18.66
CA PHE A 148 -1.77 11.36 19.29
C PHE A 148 -0.64 12.26 18.75
N TRP A 149 0.45 12.27 19.50
CA TRP A 149 1.74 12.89 19.16
C TRP A 149 2.84 11.82 19.20
N MET A 150 3.89 11.99 18.41
CA MET A 150 5.02 11.06 18.37
C MET A 150 6.36 11.76 18.21
N ILE A 151 7.45 11.01 18.43
CA ILE A 151 8.82 11.46 18.13
C ILE A 151 9.21 11.00 16.73
N MET A 152 9.60 11.94 15.87
CA MET A 152 10.18 11.69 14.56
C MET A 152 11.69 11.95 14.57
N ASN A 153 12.48 11.02 14.04
CA ASN A 153 13.89 11.16 13.74
C ASN A 153 14.11 11.76 12.33
N ARG A 154 14.50 13.01 12.27
CA ARG A 154 14.76 13.77 11.03
C ARG A 154 15.91 13.19 10.20
N ASN A 155 16.82 12.44 10.82
CA ASN A 155 17.99 11.87 10.18
C ASN A 155 17.78 10.42 9.70
N GLY A 156 16.59 9.84 9.90
CA GLY A 156 16.28 8.50 9.41
C GLY A 156 16.37 8.41 7.88
N LYS A 157 16.97 7.34 7.36
CA LYS A 157 17.17 7.13 5.92
C LYS A 157 15.95 6.53 5.23
N ASN A 158 15.12 5.84 6.00
CA ASN A 158 13.85 5.26 5.59
C ASN A 158 12.76 5.62 6.61
N THR A 159 11.52 5.32 6.27
CA THR A 159 10.37 5.57 7.13
C THR A 159 10.50 4.99 8.53
N LEU A 160 10.94 3.74 8.64
CA LEU A 160 11.03 3.06 9.92
C LEU A 160 12.04 3.79 10.82
N GLU A 161 13.21 4.14 10.29
CA GLU A 161 14.22 4.91 11.00
C GLU A 161 13.73 6.32 11.35
N LYS A 162 12.89 6.94 10.51
CA LYS A 162 12.30 8.26 10.78
C LYS A 162 11.23 8.23 11.86
N ASN A 163 10.55 7.12 12.06
CA ASN A 163 9.42 7.02 12.98
C ASN A 163 9.68 6.21 14.25
N SER A 164 10.83 5.53 14.32
CA SER A 164 11.19 4.69 15.46
C SER A 164 12.43 5.19 16.20
N TYR A 165 12.40 5.00 17.51
CA TYR A 165 13.53 5.12 18.40
C TYR A 165 13.70 3.78 19.13
N LEU A 166 14.92 3.24 19.16
CA LEU A 166 15.19 1.90 19.73
C LEU A 166 14.24 0.81 19.18
N ASN A 167 13.97 0.85 17.87
CA ASN A 167 13.04 -0.04 17.16
C ASN A 167 11.58 0.00 17.65
N CYS A 168 11.15 1.09 18.31
CA CYS A 168 9.78 1.30 18.75
C CYS A 168 9.26 2.68 18.29
N VAL A 169 7.99 2.74 17.92
CA VAL A 169 7.26 4.00 17.71
C VAL A 169 6.64 4.39 19.05
N TYR A 170 7.01 5.55 19.58
CA TYR A 170 6.45 6.08 20.83
C TYR A 170 5.35 7.10 20.53
N ILE A 171 4.15 6.85 21.04
CA ILE A 171 3.00 7.74 20.91
C ILE A 171 2.52 8.28 22.26
N PHE A 172 1.97 9.48 22.25
CA PHE A 172 1.54 10.24 23.42
C PHE A 172 0.17 10.84 23.16
N GLU A 173 -0.76 10.74 24.12
CA GLU A 173 -2.08 11.38 24.06
C GLU A 173 -2.01 12.91 24.06
N SER A 174 -0.89 13.47 24.51
CA SER A 174 -0.70 14.92 24.61
C SER A 174 0.66 15.34 24.12
N ARG A 175 0.67 16.46 23.38
CA ARG A 175 1.89 17.16 22.96
C ARG A 175 2.78 17.50 24.15
N PHE A 176 2.17 17.81 25.30
CA PHE A 176 2.89 18.11 26.52
C PHE A 176 3.79 16.94 26.95
N PHE A 177 3.25 15.72 27.00
CA PHE A 177 4.03 14.54 27.39
C PHE A 177 5.08 14.16 26.33
N ALA A 178 4.75 14.31 25.04
CA ALA A 178 5.72 14.10 23.97
C ALA A 178 6.92 15.06 24.09
N ASN A 179 6.65 16.34 24.41
CA ASN A 179 7.71 17.31 24.67
C ASN A 179 8.49 16.96 25.94
N ASP A 180 7.84 16.62 27.06
CA ASP A 180 8.54 16.24 28.31
C ASP A 180 9.50 15.06 28.08
N PHE A 181 9.06 14.05 27.30
CA PHE A 181 9.91 12.93 26.88
C PHE A 181 11.08 13.38 26.01
N TYR A 182 10.83 14.25 25.02
CA TYR A 182 11.87 14.81 24.17
C TYR A 182 12.93 15.61 24.97
N GLU A 183 12.51 16.37 25.98
CA GLU A 183 13.43 17.15 26.80
C GLU A 183 14.26 16.27 27.75
N LYS A 184 13.62 15.30 28.42
CA LYS A 184 14.26 14.51 29.49
C LYS A 184 14.98 13.26 29.00
N CYS A 185 14.42 12.54 28.01
CA CYS A 185 14.99 11.28 27.54
C CYS A 185 15.82 11.43 26.27
N LEU A 186 15.53 12.44 25.45
CA LEU A 186 16.22 12.68 24.19
C LEU A 186 17.14 13.90 24.24
N GLU A 187 17.28 14.52 25.41
CA GLU A 187 18.20 15.64 25.68
C GLU A 187 18.08 16.79 24.67
N LYS A 188 16.89 17.01 24.11
CA LYS A 188 16.65 17.99 23.03
C LYS A 188 17.53 17.81 21.80
N ASP A 189 17.92 16.57 21.49
CA ASP A 189 18.70 16.28 20.29
C ASP A 189 17.96 16.73 19.03
N ASP A 190 18.57 17.62 18.24
CA ASP A 190 18.01 18.20 17.02
C ASP A 190 17.66 17.17 15.94
N LYS A 191 18.19 15.94 16.06
CA LYS A 191 17.78 14.82 15.20
C LYS A 191 16.34 14.42 15.43
N PHE A 192 15.75 14.70 16.59
CA PHE A 192 14.38 14.36 16.90
C PHE A 192 13.45 15.57 16.87
N LYS A 193 12.17 15.31 16.60
CA LYS A 193 11.12 16.33 16.60
C LYS A 193 9.79 15.73 17.04
N VAL A 194 9.04 16.47 17.86
CA VAL A 194 7.66 16.14 18.21
C VAL A 194 6.72 16.55 17.06
N VAL A 195 5.91 15.61 16.60
CA VAL A 195 4.98 15.77 15.48
C VAL A 195 3.64 15.11 15.80
N GLY A 196 2.57 15.56 15.13
CA GLY A 196 1.24 14.97 15.28
C GLY A 196 1.12 13.62 14.55
N VAL A 197 0.29 12.72 15.10
CA VAL A 197 -0.14 11.48 14.45
C VAL A 197 -1.55 11.73 13.90
N SER A 198 -1.70 11.70 12.59
CA SER A 198 -3.02 11.82 11.94
C SER A 198 -3.76 10.47 11.98
N GLN A 199 -5.08 10.49 11.73
CA GLN A 199 -5.86 9.27 11.53
C GLN A 199 -5.29 8.37 10.41
N LYS A 200 -4.72 8.97 9.35
CA LYS A 200 -4.05 8.20 8.28
C LYS A 200 -2.81 7.48 8.82
N HIS A 201 -1.98 8.17 9.58
CA HIS A 201 -0.78 7.57 10.19
C HIS A 201 -1.14 6.46 11.17
N LEU A 202 -2.22 6.65 11.94
CA LEU A 202 -2.67 5.67 12.92
C LEU A 202 -3.17 4.36 12.26
N ARG A 203 -3.85 4.46 11.10
CA ARG A 203 -4.25 3.29 10.29
C ARG A 203 -3.03 2.51 9.79
N GLU A 204 -2.01 3.23 9.34
CA GLU A 204 -0.77 2.61 8.84
C GLU A 204 0.02 1.94 9.98
N LEU A 205 0.16 2.60 11.14
CA LEU A 205 0.77 2.00 12.32
C LEU A 205 0.07 0.71 12.73
N ARG A 206 -1.27 0.69 12.72
CA ARG A 206 -2.07 -0.51 12.99
C ARG A 206 -1.75 -1.64 12.02
N PHE A 207 -1.73 -1.35 10.71
CA PHE A 207 -1.37 -2.33 9.69
C PHE A 207 0.03 -2.92 9.91
N LEU A 208 1.01 -2.09 10.26
CA LEU A 208 2.39 -2.54 10.48
C LEU A 208 2.56 -3.33 11.77
N VAL A 209 1.83 -2.99 12.83
CA VAL A 209 1.76 -3.79 14.06
C VAL A 209 1.17 -5.17 13.76
N GLN A 210 0.07 -5.24 13.00
CA GLN A 210 -0.53 -6.51 12.57
C GLN A 210 0.46 -7.40 11.79
N LYS A 211 1.36 -6.79 11.00
CA LYS A 211 2.40 -7.51 10.24
C LYS A 211 3.68 -7.79 11.03
N ASN A 212 3.71 -7.50 12.35
CA ASN A 212 4.90 -7.58 13.20
C ASN A 212 6.12 -6.80 12.65
N ARG A 213 5.88 -5.72 11.88
CA ARG A 213 6.96 -4.91 11.29
C ARG A 213 7.44 -3.81 12.23
N VAL A 214 6.59 -3.39 13.16
CA VAL A 214 6.91 -2.33 14.14
C VAL A 214 6.24 -2.62 15.48
N LYS A 215 6.85 -2.12 16.56
CA LYS A 215 6.22 -2.07 17.89
C LYS A 215 5.77 -0.64 18.17
N VAL A 216 4.52 -0.48 18.61
CA VAL A 216 3.97 0.81 19.02
C VAL A 216 3.79 0.80 20.53
N LYS A 217 4.27 1.88 21.17
CA LYS A 217 4.25 2.05 22.63
C LYS A 217 3.53 3.34 22.98
N MET A 218 2.50 3.25 23.80
CA MET A 218 1.77 4.41 24.29
C MET A 218 2.24 4.82 25.66
N PHE A 219 2.53 6.11 25.83
CA PHE A 219 2.90 6.66 27.13
C PHE A 219 1.74 6.53 28.12
N ASN A 220 2.04 6.02 29.31
CA ASN A 220 1.08 5.92 30.40
C ASN A 220 1.38 6.97 31.48
N ALA A 221 0.53 8.00 31.53
CA ALA A 221 0.65 9.08 32.51
C ALA A 221 0.32 8.65 33.95
N PHE A 222 -0.40 7.53 34.15
CA PHE A 222 -0.94 7.10 35.44
C PHE A 222 -0.10 6.05 36.17
N ALA A 223 0.85 5.38 35.49
CA ALA A 223 1.75 4.40 36.13
C ALA A 223 2.93 5.02 36.91
N ARG A 224 2.89 6.32 37.23
CA ARG A 224 3.98 6.99 37.94
C ARG A 224 4.13 6.45 39.37
N GLU A 225 5.04 5.49 39.54
CA GLU A 225 5.87 5.48 40.74
C GLU A 225 6.81 6.69 40.64
N TYR A 226 6.89 7.50 41.71
CA TYR A 226 7.59 8.77 41.76
C TYR A 226 9.13 8.59 41.66
N ASP A 227 9.63 8.37 40.44
CA ASP A 227 11.03 8.61 40.08
C ASP A 227 11.06 9.36 38.75
N GLU A 228 11.72 10.51 38.71
CA GLU A 228 11.52 11.58 37.70
C GLU A 228 11.96 11.20 36.27
N LEU A 229 12.59 10.03 36.10
CA LEU A 229 13.21 9.56 34.85
C LEU A 229 12.52 8.35 34.21
N ASN A 230 11.58 7.68 34.89
CA ASN A 230 10.98 6.45 34.37
C ASN A 230 9.68 6.74 33.60
N PHE A 231 9.81 6.98 32.29
CA PHE A 231 8.65 7.01 31.41
C PHE A 231 8.09 5.60 31.23
N HIS A 232 6.86 5.37 31.67
CA HIS A 232 6.17 4.11 31.49
C HIS A 232 5.40 4.08 30.18
N PHE A 233 5.48 2.95 29.48
CA PHE A 233 4.79 2.72 28.23
C PHE A 233 4.09 1.37 28.23
N TRP A 234 2.91 1.34 27.64
CA TRP A 234 2.21 0.10 27.30
C TRP A 234 2.44 -0.25 25.84
N ASP A 235 2.65 -1.53 25.54
CA ASP A 235 2.64 -2.01 24.17
C ASP A 235 1.21 -1.96 23.64
N LEU A 236 1.02 -1.35 22.47
CA LEU A 236 -0.26 -1.35 21.78
C LEU A 236 -0.27 -2.46 20.73
N ASN A 237 -1.31 -3.27 20.76
CA ASN A 237 -1.60 -4.25 19.72
C ASN A 237 -2.53 -3.67 18.63
N GLU A 238 -2.89 -4.49 17.65
CA GLU A 238 -3.78 -4.10 16.55
C GLU A 238 -5.15 -3.60 17.03
N ASP A 239 -5.75 -4.31 18.00
CA ASP A 239 -7.08 -4.01 18.53
C ASP A 239 -7.07 -2.72 19.36
N ASP A 240 -6.01 -2.50 20.13
CA ASP A 240 -5.81 -1.26 20.89
C ASP A 240 -5.77 -0.06 19.94
N LEU A 241 -5.01 -0.16 18.84
CA LEU A 241 -4.93 0.91 17.84
C LEU A 241 -6.26 1.11 17.11
N ALA A 242 -7.00 0.03 16.85
CA ALA A 242 -8.32 0.09 16.21
C ALA A 242 -9.33 0.90 17.02
N ALA A 243 -9.25 0.86 18.36
CA ALA A 243 -10.14 1.62 19.24
C ALA A 243 -10.04 3.15 19.09
N TYR A 244 -8.95 3.65 18.51
CA TYR A 244 -8.69 5.09 18.31
C TYR A 244 -8.92 5.56 16.87
N LEU A 245 -9.27 4.64 15.97
CA LEU A 245 -9.62 4.96 14.59
C LEU A 245 -11.07 5.45 14.50
N ARG A 246 -11.26 6.55 13.78
CA ARG A 246 -12.57 7.14 13.47
C ARG A 246 -12.84 7.11 11.97
#